data_AF-A0A660RYS5-F1
#
_entry.id   AF-A0A660RYS5-F1
#
_cell.length_a   1.000
_cell.length_b   1.000
_cell.length_c   1.000
_cell.angle_alpha   90.00
_cell.angle_beta   90.00
_cell.angle_gamma   90.00
#
_symmetry.space_group_name_H-M   'P 1'
#
loop_
_entity.id
_entity.type
_entity.pdbx_description
1 polymer ?
#
loop_
_entity_poly.entity_id
_entity_poly.type
_entity_poly.pdbx_seq_one_letter_code
_entity_poly.pdbx_strand_id
1 'polypeptide(L)'
;MRVAVDTGGTFTDLLYLENEILKTNKVFSTPSDPSLAVLEVLKKLTPHVLIHGSTVGTNAFLERKGAKTTFITTKGFEDLIFIGRQNRPELYNFFVEKPAEVIAKENCLGLKERISAKGDVIQPLEDSEVEKCINWIKKQKVESIAVCFLHSYLYPYHEKKLKTALNLVGFPVSISSEILPEFREYERASTTVINAYLSPIIGKYVKKLKQKLLGVNIYIQQSNGGWLSAKEASEFSCHTILSGPAGGVSGAYLWAKAMGEEKIITFDMGGTSTDVCLIDGRIPFTKEYVIDGYPL
;
A
#
# COMPACT_ATOMS: atom_id res chain seq x y z
N MET A 1 -16.30 21.08 -10.45
CA MET A 1 -14.98 21.62 -10.08
C MET A 1 -14.02 20.49 -9.72
N ARG A 2 -12.70 20.76 -9.70
CA ARG A 2 -11.69 19.84 -9.17
C ARG A 2 -11.38 20.24 -7.72
N VAL A 3 -11.33 19.27 -6.83
CA VAL A 3 -11.01 19.48 -5.41
C VAL A 3 -9.93 18.49 -4.99
N ALA A 4 -9.04 18.92 -4.11
CA ALA A 4 -8.04 18.09 -3.47
C ALA A 4 -8.32 18.05 -1.97
N VAL A 5 -8.25 16.87 -1.37
CA VAL A 5 -8.42 16.68 0.08
C VAL A 5 -7.27 15.87 0.61
N ASP A 6 -6.61 16.34 1.65
CA ASP A 6 -5.63 15.58 2.40
C ASP A 6 -6.15 15.27 3.80
N THR A 7 -6.15 13.99 4.17
CA THR A 7 -6.58 13.57 5.51
C THR A 7 -5.39 13.10 6.31
N GLY A 8 -4.97 13.95 7.26
CA GLY A 8 -3.99 13.62 8.28
C GLY A 8 -4.62 13.18 9.60
N GLY A 9 -3.77 12.97 10.62
CA GLY A 9 -4.19 12.50 11.93
C GLY A 9 -5.04 13.52 12.72
N THR A 10 -4.71 14.80 12.63
CA THR A 10 -5.38 15.87 13.41
C THR A 10 -6.43 16.61 12.60
N PHE A 11 -6.11 16.94 11.34
CA PHE A 11 -6.95 17.75 10.49
C PHE A 11 -7.11 17.14 9.10
N THR A 12 -8.23 17.46 8.47
CA THR A 12 -8.49 17.20 7.06
C THR A 12 -8.54 18.53 6.33
N ASP A 13 -7.64 18.68 5.37
CA ASP A 13 -7.42 19.89 4.61
C ASP A 13 -8.06 19.76 3.22
N LEU A 14 -8.81 20.77 2.82
CA LEU A 14 -9.44 20.87 1.51
C LEU A 14 -8.81 22.03 0.74
N LEU A 15 -8.48 21.76 -0.52
CA LEU A 15 -7.94 22.73 -1.46
C LEU A 15 -8.75 22.68 -2.77
N TYR A 16 -9.15 23.84 -3.28
CA TYR A 16 -9.82 23.92 -4.58
C TYR A 16 -9.59 25.27 -5.25
N LEU A 17 -9.73 25.28 -6.58
CA LEU A 17 -9.67 26.50 -7.38
C LEU A 17 -11.09 26.98 -7.72
N GLU A 18 -11.36 28.24 -7.44
CA GLU A 18 -12.59 28.93 -7.80
C GLU A 18 -12.23 30.28 -8.44
N ASN A 19 -12.56 30.46 -9.73
CA ASN A 19 -12.18 31.65 -10.51
C ASN A 19 -10.68 31.96 -10.43
N GLU A 20 -9.83 30.95 -10.61
CA GLU A 20 -8.35 31.02 -10.51
C GLU A 20 -7.80 31.39 -9.12
N ILE A 21 -8.68 31.58 -8.14
CA ILE A 21 -8.29 31.83 -6.75
C ILE A 21 -8.24 30.50 -6.01
N LEU A 22 -7.09 30.23 -5.39
CA LEU A 22 -6.91 29.08 -4.52
C LEU A 22 -7.67 29.32 -3.20
N LYS A 23 -8.58 28.41 -2.87
CA LYS A 23 -9.31 28.42 -1.61
C LYS A 23 -8.98 27.19 -0.80
N THR A 24 -8.90 27.40 0.51
CA THR A 24 -8.61 26.36 1.50
C THR A 24 -9.75 26.27 2.51
N ASN A 25 -10.02 25.07 2.99
CA ASN A 25 -10.85 24.86 4.17
C ASN A 25 -10.23 23.75 5.03
N LYS A 26 -10.51 23.75 6.33
CA LYS A 26 -9.92 22.83 7.28
C LYS A 26 -10.95 22.42 8.32
N VAL A 27 -11.04 21.13 8.59
CA VAL A 27 -11.88 20.57 9.65
C VAL A 27 -11.06 19.58 10.48
N PHE A 28 -11.57 19.24 11.67
CA PHE A 28 -10.98 18.18 12.47
C PHE A 28 -11.11 16.83 11.77
N SER A 29 -10.03 16.04 11.79
CA SER A 29 -10.08 14.66 11.33
C SER A 29 -10.99 13.83 12.23
N THR A 30 -11.57 12.78 11.66
CA THR A 30 -12.36 11.80 12.40
C THR A 30 -11.61 10.46 12.38
N PRO A 31 -10.71 10.16 13.34
CA PRO A 31 -9.83 8.99 13.26
C PRO A 31 -10.57 7.64 13.19
N SER A 32 -11.74 7.55 13.83
CA SER A 32 -12.60 6.37 13.75
C SER A 32 -13.16 6.12 12.35
N ASP A 33 -13.28 7.18 11.54
CA ASP A 33 -13.87 7.13 10.21
C ASP A 33 -13.47 8.35 9.36
N PRO A 34 -12.27 8.32 8.74
CA PRO A 34 -11.72 9.46 8.00
C PRO A 34 -12.62 9.93 6.84
N SER A 35 -13.54 9.08 6.37
CA SER A 35 -14.46 9.44 5.29
C SER A 35 -15.45 10.53 5.70
N LEU A 36 -15.79 10.65 7.00
CA LEU A 36 -16.72 11.67 7.48
C LEU A 36 -16.13 13.07 7.36
N ALA A 37 -14.87 13.25 7.71
CA ALA A 37 -14.17 14.53 7.57
C ALA A 37 -14.10 14.97 6.10
N VAL A 38 -13.83 14.04 5.18
CA VAL A 38 -13.85 14.30 3.73
C VAL A 38 -15.24 14.76 3.26
N LEU A 39 -16.30 14.11 3.72
CA LEU A 39 -17.67 14.50 3.36
C LEU A 39 -18.08 15.84 3.98
N GLU A 40 -17.58 16.15 5.17
CA GLU A 40 -17.83 17.43 5.85
C GLU A 40 -17.20 18.59 5.09
N VAL A 41 -15.92 18.50 4.71
CA VAL A 41 -15.26 19.56 3.93
C VAL A 41 -15.93 19.76 2.57
N LEU A 42 -16.46 18.69 1.97
CA LEU A 42 -17.13 18.75 0.67
C LEU A 42 -18.61 19.16 0.73
N LYS A 43 -19.22 19.30 1.92
CA LYS A 43 -20.67 19.46 2.09
C LYS A 43 -21.30 20.61 1.29
N LYS A 44 -20.53 21.67 1.00
CA LYS A 44 -20.98 22.85 0.25
C LYS A 44 -20.47 22.90 -1.21
N LEU A 45 -19.78 21.85 -1.66
CA LEU A 45 -19.13 21.79 -2.97
C LEU A 45 -19.70 20.63 -3.80
N THR A 46 -19.69 20.81 -5.12
CA THR A 46 -20.10 19.78 -6.09
C THR A 46 -18.91 19.45 -7.01
N PRO A 47 -17.94 18.66 -6.51
CA PRO A 47 -16.80 18.26 -7.32
C PRO A 47 -17.21 17.28 -8.43
N HIS A 48 -16.60 17.40 -9.61
CA HIS A 48 -16.63 16.32 -10.62
C HIS A 48 -15.41 15.41 -10.50
N VAL A 49 -14.32 15.90 -9.90
CA VAL A 49 -13.08 15.18 -9.62
C VAL A 49 -12.64 15.50 -8.20
N LEU A 50 -12.32 14.45 -7.44
CA LEU A 50 -11.70 14.50 -6.12
C LEU A 50 -10.32 13.84 -6.19
N ILE A 51 -9.27 14.57 -5.84
CA ILE A 51 -7.93 14.03 -5.60
C ILE A 51 -7.76 13.91 -4.10
N HIS A 52 -7.41 12.74 -3.60
CA HIS A 52 -7.39 12.48 -2.18
C HIS A 52 -6.06 11.88 -1.69
N GLY A 53 -5.35 12.63 -0.86
CA GLY A 53 -4.22 12.15 -0.05
C GLY A 53 -4.71 11.64 1.29
N SER A 54 -4.17 10.52 1.76
CA SER A 54 -4.67 9.89 2.98
C SER A 54 -3.56 9.19 3.75
N THR A 55 -3.55 9.38 5.07
CA THR A 55 -2.69 8.62 5.98
C THR A 55 -3.30 7.30 6.44
N VAL A 56 -4.49 6.91 5.93
CA VAL A 56 -5.18 5.67 6.35
C VAL A 56 -4.30 4.43 6.16
N GLY A 57 -3.64 4.30 5.01
CA GLY A 57 -2.76 3.15 4.73
C GLY A 57 -1.54 3.12 5.64
N THR A 58 -0.85 4.26 5.77
CA THR A 58 0.31 4.40 6.65
C THR A 58 -0.04 4.10 8.11
N ASN A 59 -1.11 4.71 8.63
CA ASN A 59 -1.52 4.54 10.03
C ASN A 59 -1.98 3.11 10.31
N ALA A 60 -2.76 2.50 9.41
CA ALA A 60 -3.19 1.10 9.57
C ALA A 60 -2.00 0.14 9.62
N PHE A 61 -0.94 0.40 8.86
CA PHE A 61 0.28 -0.39 8.89
C PHE A 61 1.07 -0.20 10.19
N LEU A 62 1.36 1.05 10.58
CA LEU A 62 2.13 1.38 11.77
C LEU A 62 1.41 0.94 13.06
N GLU A 63 0.09 1.08 13.13
CA GLU A 63 -0.71 0.70 14.30
C GLU A 63 -1.09 -0.79 14.32
N ARG A 64 -0.64 -1.58 13.34
CA ARG A 64 -0.99 -3.01 13.19
C ARG A 64 -2.50 -3.27 13.14
N LYS A 65 -3.24 -2.39 12.46
CA LYS A 65 -4.71 -2.43 12.26
C LYS A 65 -5.13 -2.81 10.85
N GLY A 66 -4.33 -3.60 10.14
CA GLY A 66 -4.71 -4.16 8.85
C GLY A 66 -5.52 -5.44 8.95
N ALA A 67 -5.77 -6.02 7.79
CA ALA A 67 -6.59 -7.21 7.65
C ALA A 67 -5.87 -8.47 8.13
N LYS A 68 -6.61 -9.42 8.70
CA LYS A 68 -6.03 -10.74 9.01
C LYS A 68 -5.60 -11.44 7.71
N THR A 69 -4.30 -11.48 7.46
CA THR A 69 -3.72 -11.88 6.17
C THR A 69 -3.00 -13.22 6.27
N THR A 70 -3.18 -14.08 5.28
CA THR A 70 -2.34 -15.28 5.08
C THR A 70 -1.27 -15.02 4.02
N PHE A 71 -0.06 -15.51 4.28
CA PHE A 71 1.02 -15.53 3.30
C PHE A 71 1.19 -16.94 2.73
N ILE A 72 1.13 -17.05 1.41
CA ILE A 72 1.33 -18.30 0.67
C ILE A 72 2.60 -18.16 -0.15
N THR A 73 3.46 -19.16 -0.06
CA THR A 73 4.74 -19.16 -0.76
C THR A 73 5.14 -20.57 -1.18
N THR A 74 6.29 -20.66 -1.83
CA THR A 74 6.90 -21.93 -2.22
C THR A 74 7.23 -22.71 -0.95
N LYS A 75 6.89 -24.00 -0.90
CA LYS A 75 7.18 -24.85 0.27
C LYS A 75 8.67 -24.77 0.67
N GLY A 76 8.91 -24.56 1.96
CA GLY A 76 10.25 -24.32 2.54
C GLY A 76 10.66 -22.85 2.61
N PHE A 77 9.82 -21.91 2.14
CA PHE A 77 10.05 -20.46 2.21
C PHE A 77 9.03 -19.73 3.10
N GLU A 78 8.26 -20.47 3.91
CA GLU A 78 7.21 -19.94 4.78
C GLU A 78 7.74 -18.88 5.77
N ASP A 79 8.98 -19.06 6.22
CA ASP A 79 9.63 -18.16 7.18
C ASP A 79 10.28 -16.92 6.54
N LEU A 80 10.17 -16.75 5.22
CA LEU A 80 10.93 -15.75 4.44
C LEU A 80 10.84 -14.33 5.01
N ILE A 81 9.63 -13.86 5.33
CA ILE A 81 9.42 -12.49 5.81
C ILE A 81 9.88 -12.26 7.25
N PHE A 82 10.05 -13.33 8.04
CA PHE A 82 10.51 -13.28 9.44
C PHE A 82 12.03 -13.37 9.56
N ILE A 83 12.64 -14.13 8.65
CA ILE A 83 14.10 -14.22 8.51
C ILE A 83 14.62 -12.91 7.91
N GLY A 84 13.96 -12.41 6.88
CA GLY A 84 14.39 -11.25 6.11
C GLY A 84 15.77 -11.46 5.49
N ARG A 85 16.56 -10.39 5.40
CA ARG A 85 17.95 -10.46 4.91
C ARG A 85 18.98 -10.70 6.02
N GLN A 86 18.55 -10.82 7.26
CA GLN A 86 19.43 -10.87 8.45
C GLN A 86 20.39 -9.67 8.56
N ASN A 87 20.07 -8.55 7.90
CA ASN A 87 20.82 -7.32 8.02
C ASN A 87 20.77 -6.83 9.47
N ARG A 88 21.91 -6.41 10.02
CA ARG A 88 21.99 -5.79 11.35
C ARG A 88 22.00 -4.28 11.20
N PRO A 89 20.88 -3.57 11.49
CA PRO A 89 20.85 -2.11 11.39
C PRO A 89 21.85 -1.48 12.36
N GLU A 90 22.03 -2.09 13.54
CA GLU A 90 23.02 -1.69 14.54
C GLU A 90 24.03 -2.83 14.74
N LEU A 91 25.14 -2.79 14.00
CA LEU A 91 26.11 -3.89 13.91
C LEU A 91 26.62 -4.39 15.29
N TYR A 92 26.74 -3.47 16.25
CA TYR A 92 27.27 -3.73 17.59
C TYR A 92 26.21 -3.89 18.68
N ASN A 93 24.93 -3.75 18.34
CA ASN A 93 23.86 -4.01 19.28
C ASN A 93 23.50 -5.50 19.24
N PHE A 94 23.83 -6.23 20.29
CA PHE A 94 23.49 -7.65 20.42
C PHE A 94 22.05 -7.90 20.91
N PHE A 95 21.37 -6.85 21.38
CA PHE A 95 20.02 -6.90 21.95
C PHE A 95 18.99 -6.25 21.01
N VAL A 96 19.23 -6.27 19.69
CA VAL A 96 18.29 -5.72 18.71
C VAL A 96 16.96 -6.47 18.78
N GLU A 97 15.90 -5.74 19.06
CA GLU A 97 14.54 -6.23 18.94
C GLU A 97 14.08 -6.09 17.49
N LYS A 98 13.48 -7.16 16.96
CA LYS A 98 12.85 -7.10 15.63
C LYS A 98 11.52 -6.34 15.73
N PRO A 99 11.13 -5.59 14.68
CA PRO A 99 9.79 -5.01 14.61
C PRO A 99 8.70 -6.06 14.81
N ALA A 100 7.57 -5.64 15.38
CA ALA A 100 6.42 -6.51 15.58
C ALA A 100 5.93 -7.09 14.23
N GLU A 101 5.66 -8.39 14.20
CA GLU A 101 5.26 -9.09 12.98
C GLU A 101 3.91 -8.55 12.43
N VAL A 102 3.86 -8.24 11.13
CA VAL A 102 2.61 -7.80 10.44
C VAL A 102 1.61 -8.95 10.29
N ILE A 103 2.12 -10.18 10.16
CA ILE A 103 1.32 -11.41 10.14
C ILE A 103 1.96 -12.44 11.06
N ALA A 104 1.15 -13.28 11.71
CA ALA A 104 1.66 -14.38 12.53
C ALA A 104 2.22 -15.54 11.68
N LYS A 105 3.21 -16.26 12.21
CA LYS A 105 3.81 -17.43 11.55
C LYS A 105 2.81 -18.52 11.21
N GLU A 106 1.86 -18.79 12.10
CA GLU A 106 0.75 -19.72 11.86
C GLU A 106 -0.16 -19.32 10.68
N ASN A 107 -0.09 -18.09 10.18
CA ASN A 107 -0.80 -17.65 8.98
C ASN A 107 0.02 -17.84 7.68
N CYS A 108 1.19 -18.48 7.75
CA CYS A 108 2.04 -18.75 6.59
C CYS A 108 1.87 -20.21 6.12
N LEU A 109 1.75 -20.40 4.81
CA LEU A 109 1.54 -21.71 4.19
C LEU A 109 2.44 -21.88 2.95
N GLY A 110 3.21 -22.97 2.94
CA GLY A 110 3.98 -23.38 1.77
C GLY A 110 3.23 -24.36 0.89
N LEU A 111 3.13 -24.07 -0.40
CA LEU A 111 2.58 -25.00 -1.38
C LEU A 111 3.68 -25.71 -2.17
N LYS A 112 3.40 -26.93 -2.59
CA LYS A 112 4.34 -27.71 -3.40
C LYS A 112 4.27 -27.26 -4.86
N GLU A 113 5.00 -26.21 -5.18
CA GLU A 113 5.33 -25.82 -6.56
C GLU A 113 6.79 -25.36 -6.64
N ARG A 114 7.40 -25.39 -7.82
CA ARG A 114 8.76 -24.88 -7.99
C ARG A 114 9.02 -24.44 -9.42
N ILE A 115 9.55 -23.24 -9.57
CA ILE A 115 10.07 -22.68 -10.82
C ILE A 115 11.59 -22.53 -10.69
N SER A 116 12.31 -22.77 -11.79
CA SER A 116 13.76 -22.59 -11.88
C SER A 116 14.11 -21.09 -12.03
N ALA A 117 15.37 -20.73 -11.78
CA ALA A 117 15.86 -19.38 -12.04
C ALA A 117 15.81 -18.98 -13.53
N LYS A 118 15.60 -19.94 -14.44
CA LYS A 118 15.43 -19.71 -15.89
C LYS A 118 13.95 -19.63 -16.31
N GLY A 119 13.01 -19.83 -15.37
CA GLY A 119 11.57 -19.83 -15.65
C GLY A 119 10.99 -21.21 -15.99
N ASP A 120 11.79 -22.28 -15.93
CA ASP A 120 11.32 -23.64 -16.21
C ASP A 120 10.52 -24.19 -15.02
N VAL A 121 9.45 -24.95 -15.31
CA VAL A 121 8.67 -25.63 -14.28
C VAL A 121 9.43 -26.86 -13.78
N ILE A 122 9.93 -26.81 -12.55
CA ILE A 122 10.56 -27.95 -11.86
C ILE A 122 9.48 -28.81 -11.20
N GLN A 123 8.50 -28.16 -10.58
CA GLN A 123 7.35 -28.81 -9.96
C GLN A 123 6.09 -27.99 -10.24
N PRO A 124 5.09 -28.56 -10.94
CA PRO A 124 3.84 -27.85 -11.24
C PRO A 124 3.02 -27.63 -9.97
N LEU A 125 2.21 -26.56 -9.96
CA LEU A 125 1.18 -26.37 -8.95
C LEU A 125 -0.03 -27.28 -9.26
N GLU A 126 -0.07 -28.43 -8.60
CA GLU A 126 -1.13 -29.43 -8.74
C GLU A 126 -2.47 -28.95 -8.17
N ASP A 127 -3.59 -29.37 -8.78
CA ASP A 127 -4.94 -28.99 -8.32
C ASP A 127 -5.20 -29.48 -6.89
N SER A 128 -4.65 -30.63 -6.52
CA SER A 128 -4.75 -31.16 -5.15
C SER A 128 -4.08 -30.26 -4.10
N GLU A 129 -3.05 -29.49 -4.46
CA GLU A 129 -2.42 -28.52 -3.55
C GLU A 129 -3.27 -27.25 -3.43
N VAL A 130 -3.91 -26.83 -4.52
CA VAL A 130 -4.87 -25.71 -4.52
C VAL A 130 -6.08 -26.03 -3.63
N GLU A 131 -6.63 -27.23 -3.72
CA GLU A 131 -7.75 -27.68 -2.87
C GLU A 131 -7.36 -27.72 -1.39
N LYS A 132 -6.17 -28.25 -1.06
CA LYS A 132 -5.64 -28.24 0.31
C LYS A 132 -5.50 -26.81 0.83
N CYS A 133 -4.97 -25.92 0.01
CA CYS A 133 -4.83 -24.50 0.34
C CYS A 133 -6.19 -23.88 0.68
N ILE A 134 -7.21 -24.05 -0.17
CA ILE A 134 -8.56 -23.54 0.06
C ILE A 134 -9.14 -24.08 1.38
N ASN A 135 -9.00 -25.38 1.63
CA ASN A 135 -9.50 -26.01 2.85
C ASN A 135 -8.79 -25.52 4.10
N TRP A 136 -7.49 -25.22 4.01
CA TRP A 136 -6.72 -24.65 5.11
C TRP A 136 -7.16 -23.21 5.40
N ILE A 137 -7.25 -22.35 4.37
CA ILE A 137 -7.65 -20.94 4.49
C ILE A 137 -9.04 -20.79 5.10
N LYS A 138 -10.01 -21.62 4.68
CA LYS A 138 -11.38 -21.60 5.22
C LYS A 138 -11.43 -21.80 6.74
N LYS A 139 -10.46 -22.51 7.32
CA LYS A 139 -10.34 -22.72 8.77
C LYS A 139 -9.73 -21.53 9.50
N GLN A 140 -8.94 -20.70 8.81
CA GLN A 140 -8.18 -19.59 9.41
C GLN A 140 -8.97 -18.30 9.58
N LYS A 141 -10.17 -18.18 8.98
CA LYS A 141 -11.01 -16.97 9.01
C LYS A 141 -10.23 -15.70 8.59
N VAL A 142 -9.45 -15.81 7.52
CA VAL A 142 -8.65 -14.69 7.01
C VAL A 142 -9.48 -13.75 6.17
N GLU A 143 -9.08 -12.48 6.15
CA GLU A 143 -9.71 -11.42 5.37
C GLU A 143 -9.04 -11.20 4.02
N SER A 144 -7.75 -11.56 3.88
CA SER A 144 -6.98 -11.41 2.64
C SER A 144 -5.80 -12.38 2.56
N ILE A 145 -5.26 -12.50 1.35
CA ILE A 145 -4.19 -13.46 1.02
C ILE A 145 -3.11 -12.77 0.19
N ALA A 146 -1.86 -12.95 0.59
CA ALA A 146 -0.67 -12.64 -0.20
C ALA A 146 -0.07 -13.93 -0.76
N VAL A 147 0.26 -13.95 -2.06
CA VAL A 147 0.95 -15.08 -2.69
C VAL A 147 2.27 -14.59 -3.28
N CYS A 148 3.39 -15.19 -2.86
CA CYS A 148 4.70 -14.95 -3.44
C CYS A 148 5.44 -16.27 -3.65
N PHE A 149 5.37 -16.79 -4.87
CA PHE A 149 6.19 -17.93 -5.28
C PHE A 149 7.56 -17.46 -5.77
N LEU A 150 8.55 -18.35 -5.66
CA LEU A 150 9.87 -18.06 -6.21
C LEU A 150 9.80 -17.98 -7.74
N HIS A 151 10.51 -17.01 -8.30
CA HIS A 151 10.60 -16.76 -9.75
C HIS A 151 9.24 -16.53 -10.44
N SER A 152 8.20 -16.14 -9.69
CA SER A 152 6.90 -15.77 -10.26
C SER A 152 6.95 -14.55 -11.20
N TYR A 153 7.96 -13.69 -11.05
CA TYR A 153 8.26 -12.60 -12.00
C TYR A 153 8.67 -13.10 -13.39
N LEU A 154 9.18 -14.34 -13.51
CA LEU A 154 9.47 -14.99 -14.80
C LEU A 154 8.30 -15.87 -15.25
N TYR A 155 7.73 -16.64 -14.32
CA TYR A 155 6.64 -17.58 -14.60
C TYR A 155 5.44 -17.31 -13.67
N PRO A 156 4.55 -16.37 -14.02
CA PRO A 156 3.46 -15.93 -13.15
C PRO A 156 2.28 -16.92 -13.11
N TYR A 157 2.30 -17.98 -13.92
CA TYR A 157 1.16 -18.85 -14.13
C TYR A 157 0.68 -19.56 -12.84
N HIS A 158 1.59 -20.03 -11.99
CA HIS A 158 1.21 -20.66 -10.71
C HIS A 158 0.49 -19.69 -9.78
N GLU A 159 0.98 -18.46 -9.64
CA GLU A 159 0.31 -17.45 -8.81
C GLU A 159 -1.05 -17.07 -9.39
N LYS A 160 -1.15 -16.87 -10.71
CA LYS A 160 -2.42 -16.53 -11.39
C LYS A 160 -3.45 -17.66 -11.28
N LYS A 161 -3.00 -18.92 -11.37
CA LYS A 161 -3.83 -20.12 -11.16
C LYS A 161 -4.40 -20.12 -9.74
N LEU A 162 -3.55 -19.92 -8.73
CA LEU A 162 -3.99 -19.89 -7.34
C LEU A 162 -4.92 -18.69 -7.06
N LYS A 163 -4.58 -17.50 -7.55
CA LYS A 163 -5.42 -16.29 -7.45
C LYS A 163 -6.82 -16.53 -7.97
N THR A 164 -6.94 -17.11 -9.16
CA THR A 164 -8.24 -17.43 -9.77
C THR A 164 -9.05 -18.35 -8.86
N ALA A 165 -8.45 -19.46 -8.39
CA ALA A 165 -9.13 -20.42 -7.53
C ALA A 165 -9.59 -19.82 -6.18
N LEU A 166 -8.75 -18.99 -5.57
CA LEU A 166 -9.05 -18.32 -4.29
C LEU A 166 -10.09 -17.21 -4.43
N ASN A 167 -10.06 -16.45 -5.52
CA ASN A 167 -11.09 -15.44 -5.81
C ASN A 167 -12.47 -16.08 -6.00
N LEU A 168 -12.55 -17.25 -6.64
CA LEU A 168 -13.81 -17.98 -6.84
C LEU A 168 -14.48 -18.40 -5.52
N VAL A 169 -13.70 -18.64 -4.47
CA VAL A 169 -14.21 -18.94 -3.12
C VAL A 169 -14.35 -17.70 -2.24
N GLY A 170 -14.15 -16.50 -2.79
CA GLY A 170 -14.48 -15.22 -2.16
C GLY A 170 -13.37 -14.56 -1.35
N PHE A 171 -12.12 -15.00 -1.46
CA PHE A 171 -11.00 -14.35 -0.77
C PHE A 171 -10.32 -13.32 -1.69
N PRO A 172 -10.03 -12.09 -1.21
CA PRO A 172 -9.22 -11.15 -1.96
C PRO A 172 -7.75 -11.56 -1.93
N VAL A 173 -7.12 -11.59 -3.10
CA VAL A 173 -5.74 -12.10 -3.26
C VAL A 173 -4.86 -11.07 -3.95
N SER A 174 -3.71 -10.78 -3.33
CA SER A 174 -2.58 -10.09 -3.94
C SER A 174 -1.53 -11.11 -4.37
N ILE A 175 -1.10 -11.06 -5.63
CA ILE A 175 -0.03 -11.92 -6.12
C ILE A 175 1.20 -11.11 -6.48
N SER A 176 2.36 -11.62 -6.12
CA SER A 176 3.60 -10.88 -6.22
C SER A 176 4.02 -10.54 -7.66
N SER A 177 3.64 -11.39 -8.61
CA SER A 177 3.83 -11.16 -10.06
C SER A 177 2.96 -10.04 -10.65
N GLU A 178 2.00 -9.50 -9.90
CA GLU A 178 1.25 -8.30 -10.28
C GLU A 178 1.68 -7.09 -9.45
N ILE A 179 1.93 -7.27 -8.14
CA ILE A 179 2.26 -6.18 -7.23
C ILE A 179 3.68 -5.67 -7.44
N LEU A 180 4.67 -6.56 -7.50
CA LEU A 180 6.07 -6.19 -7.70
C LEU A 180 6.78 -7.31 -8.48
N PRO A 181 6.66 -7.37 -9.82
CA PRO A 181 7.23 -8.41 -10.66
C PRO A 181 8.76 -8.26 -10.85
N GLU A 182 9.49 -8.13 -9.75
CA GLU A 182 10.94 -7.96 -9.73
C GLU A 182 11.65 -9.17 -9.11
N PHE A 183 12.95 -9.27 -9.41
CA PHE A 183 13.84 -10.24 -8.76
C PHE A 183 14.02 -9.89 -7.28
N ARG A 184 14.42 -10.88 -6.47
CA ARG A 184 14.50 -10.88 -5.00
C ARG A 184 13.17 -11.15 -4.31
N GLU A 185 13.14 -12.23 -3.56
CA GLU A 185 11.94 -12.80 -2.96
C GLU A 185 11.50 -12.09 -1.68
N TYR A 186 12.42 -11.58 -0.85
CA TYR A 186 12.06 -10.95 0.42
C TYR A 186 11.32 -9.63 0.24
N GLU A 187 11.88 -8.72 -0.56
CA GLU A 187 11.34 -7.39 -0.83
C GLU A 187 9.99 -7.49 -1.56
N ARG A 188 9.92 -8.42 -2.53
CA ARG A 188 8.69 -8.77 -3.23
C ARG A 188 7.63 -9.39 -2.32
N ALA A 189 8.01 -10.32 -1.44
CA ALA A 189 7.08 -10.92 -0.48
C ALA A 189 6.58 -9.88 0.52
N SER A 190 7.48 -9.04 1.06
CA SER A 190 7.15 -7.94 1.97
C SER A 190 6.12 -7.00 1.35
N THR A 191 6.38 -6.47 0.16
CA THR A 191 5.47 -5.60 -0.59
C THR A 191 4.11 -6.25 -0.84
N THR A 192 4.10 -7.54 -1.23
CA THR A 192 2.87 -8.28 -1.50
C THR A 192 2.05 -8.51 -0.22
N VAL A 193 2.71 -8.80 0.90
CA VAL A 193 2.08 -8.95 2.22
C VAL A 193 1.50 -7.62 2.69
N ILE A 194 2.26 -6.53 2.60
CA ILE A 194 1.79 -5.18 2.91
C ILE A 194 0.55 -4.83 2.09
N ASN A 195 0.58 -5.12 0.78
CA ASN A 195 -0.55 -4.88 -0.09
C ASN A 195 -1.80 -5.67 0.36
N ALA A 196 -1.69 -6.99 0.54
CA ALA A 196 -2.80 -7.82 0.99
C ALA A 196 -3.33 -7.41 2.38
N TYR A 197 -2.44 -6.97 3.27
CA TYR A 197 -2.77 -6.47 4.60
C TYR A 197 -3.60 -5.18 4.57
N LEU A 198 -3.31 -4.29 3.62
CA LEU A 198 -3.98 -2.99 3.50
C LEU A 198 -5.19 -3.00 2.56
N SER A 199 -5.22 -3.85 1.54
CA SER A 199 -6.27 -3.88 0.51
C SER A 199 -7.70 -3.90 1.07
N PRO A 200 -8.05 -4.72 2.09
CA PRO A 200 -9.40 -4.69 2.65
C PRO A 200 -9.73 -3.38 3.37
N ILE A 201 -8.75 -2.73 4.00
CA ILE A 201 -8.93 -1.46 4.73
C ILE A 201 -9.16 -0.32 3.74
N ILE A 202 -8.26 -0.17 2.77
CA ILE A 202 -8.37 0.85 1.73
C ILE A 202 -9.60 0.61 0.84
N GLY A 203 -9.90 -0.64 0.50
CA GLY A 203 -11.10 -0.99 -0.25
C GLY A 203 -12.40 -0.59 0.44
N LYS A 204 -12.53 -0.86 1.75
CA LYS A 204 -13.68 -0.41 2.55
C LYS A 204 -13.79 1.13 2.56
N TYR A 205 -12.67 1.81 2.77
CA TYR A 205 -12.57 3.26 2.81
C TYR A 205 -13.02 3.91 1.49
N VAL A 206 -12.41 3.50 0.38
CA VAL A 206 -12.67 4.05 -0.95
C VAL A 206 -14.10 3.71 -1.41
N LYS A 207 -14.59 2.50 -1.12
CA LYS A 207 -15.98 2.11 -1.43
C LYS A 207 -16.98 3.04 -0.75
N LYS A 208 -16.75 3.40 0.50
CA LYS A 208 -17.61 4.31 1.26
C LYS A 208 -17.65 5.72 0.67
N LEU A 209 -16.48 6.25 0.27
CA LEU A 209 -16.42 7.52 -0.45
C LEU A 209 -17.20 7.47 -1.77
N LYS A 210 -17.01 6.43 -2.59
CA LYS A 210 -17.75 6.26 -3.85
C LYS A 210 -19.26 6.20 -3.67
N GLN A 211 -19.73 5.56 -2.59
CA GLN A 211 -21.17 5.47 -2.31
C GLN A 211 -21.78 6.82 -1.92
N LYS A 212 -21.00 7.70 -1.29
CA LYS A 212 -21.46 9.02 -0.82
C LYS A 212 -21.26 10.12 -1.85
N LEU A 213 -20.28 9.97 -2.74
CA LEU A 213 -19.91 10.94 -3.78
C LEU A 213 -20.27 10.39 -5.18
N LEU A 214 -21.56 10.16 -5.41
CA LEU A 214 -22.06 9.63 -6.68
C LEU A 214 -21.75 10.62 -7.83
N GLY A 215 -21.24 10.10 -8.94
CA GLY A 215 -20.88 10.90 -10.12
C GLY A 215 -19.53 11.64 -10.01
N VAL A 216 -18.81 11.49 -8.89
CA VAL A 216 -17.47 12.08 -8.70
C VAL A 216 -16.39 11.08 -9.08
N ASN A 217 -15.44 11.50 -9.92
CA ASN A 217 -14.23 10.72 -10.20
C ASN A 217 -13.25 10.87 -9.05
N ILE A 218 -13.02 9.79 -8.30
CA ILE A 218 -12.12 9.78 -7.13
C ILE A 218 -10.77 9.20 -7.53
N TYR A 219 -9.72 9.98 -7.26
CA TYR A 219 -8.33 9.62 -7.41
C TYR A 219 -7.63 9.64 -6.05
N ILE A 220 -6.83 8.62 -5.77
CA ILE A 220 -6.04 8.51 -4.55
C ILE A 220 -4.58 8.82 -4.87
N GLN A 221 -3.95 9.68 -4.08
CA GLN A 221 -2.54 10.03 -4.20
C GLN A 221 -1.65 8.80 -3.94
N GLN A 222 -0.55 8.68 -4.68
CA GLN A 222 0.45 7.61 -4.52
C GLN A 222 1.74 8.15 -3.89
N SER A 223 2.56 7.24 -3.35
CA SER A 223 3.91 7.53 -2.85
C SER A 223 4.86 8.13 -3.88
N ASN A 224 4.61 7.90 -5.18
CA ASN A 224 5.40 8.46 -6.28
C ASN A 224 4.91 9.83 -6.77
N GLY A 225 3.96 10.47 -6.07
CA GLY A 225 3.37 11.76 -6.47
C GLY A 225 2.30 11.66 -7.57
N GLY A 226 2.08 10.48 -8.15
CA GLY A 226 1.01 10.19 -9.09
C GLY A 226 -0.33 9.89 -8.41
N TRP A 227 -1.32 9.50 -9.21
CA TRP A 227 -2.68 9.20 -8.75
C TRP A 227 -3.15 7.82 -9.22
N LEU A 228 -3.90 7.11 -8.37
CA LEU A 228 -4.62 5.88 -8.70
C LEU A 228 -6.11 6.18 -8.79
N SER A 229 -6.82 5.48 -9.66
CA SER A 229 -8.27 5.41 -9.52
C SER A 229 -8.65 4.76 -8.20
N ALA A 230 -9.86 5.03 -7.73
CA ALA A 230 -10.45 4.35 -6.58
C ALA A 230 -10.36 2.80 -6.64
N LYS A 231 -10.47 2.21 -7.83
CA LYS A 231 -10.34 0.77 -8.03
C LYS A 231 -8.89 0.33 -7.79
N GLU A 232 -7.95 0.95 -8.49
CA GLU A 232 -6.53 0.61 -8.40
C GLU A 232 -5.98 0.86 -6.99
N ALA A 233 -6.44 1.88 -6.28
CA ALA A 233 -6.04 2.12 -4.88
C ALA A 233 -6.42 0.96 -3.95
N SER A 234 -7.49 0.23 -4.25
CA SER A 234 -7.91 -0.96 -3.50
C SER A 234 -7.09 -2.20 -3.88
N GLU A 235 -6.64 -2.28 -5.14
CA GLU A 235 -5.85 -3.39 -5.68
C GLU A 235 -4.35 -3.27 -5.35
N PHE A 236 -3.82 -2.04 -5.39
CA PHE A 236 -2.42 -1.67 -5.15
C PHE A 236 -2.30 -0.74 -3.93
N SER A 237 -2.91 -1.14 -2.82
CA SER A 237 -2.97 -0.37 -1.59
C SER A 237 -1.61 -0.06 -0.97
N CYS A 238 -0.57 -0.86 -1.24
CA CYS A 238 0.79 -0.55 -0.78
C CYS A 238 1.33 0.77 -1.34
N HIS A 239 0.90 1.21 -2.54
CA HIS A 239 1.31 2.49 -3.13
C HIS A 239 0.64 3.72 -2.47
N THR A 240 -0.35 3.51 -1.60
CA THR A 240 -1.01 4.60 -0.87
C THR A 240 -0.29 4.99 0.42
N ILE A 241 0.66 4.15 0.86
CA ILE A 241 1.56 4.45 1.98
C ILE A 241 2.39 5.69 1.62
N LEU A 242 2.52 6.64 2.55
CA LEU A 242 3.26 7.90 2.36
C LEU A 242 2.76 8.76 1.18
N SER A 243 1.49 8.62 0.81
CA SER A 243 0.89 9.45 -0.26
C SER A 243 0.85 10.94 0.08
N GLY A 244 0.56 11.30 1.34
CA GLY A 244 0.52 12.69 1.82
C GLY A 244 1.84 13.44 1.60
N PRO A 245 2.98 12.97 2.17
CA PRO A 245 4.28 13.59 1.96
C PRO A 245 4.67 13.73 0.49
N ALA A 246 4.36 12.72 -0.35
CA ALA A 246 4.62 12.80 -1.79
C ALA A 246 3.83 13.92 -2.48
N GLY A 247 2.59 14.16 -2.05
CA GLY A 247 1.78 15.32 -2.47
C GLY A 247 2.39 16.65 -2.03
N GLY A 248 2.86 16.75 -0.79
CA GLY A 248 3.56 17.92 -0.25
C GLY A 248 4.82 18.28 -1.04
N VAL A 249 5.67 17.30 -1.31
CA VAL A 249 6.89 17.45 -2.12
C VAL A 249 6.55 17.92 -3.54
N SER A 250 5.52 17.33 -4.16
CA SER A 250 5.06 17.71 -5.51
C SER A 250 4.55 19.15 -5.56
N GLY A 251 3.75 19.55 -4.56
CA GLY A 251 3.23 20.92 -4.46
C GLY A 251 4.33 21.95 -4.22
N ALA A 252 5.26 21.66 -3.31
CA ALA A 252 6.40 22.53 -3.02
C ALA A 252 7.30 22.73 -4.24
N TYR A 253 7.57 21.66 -5.00
CA TYR A 253 8.36 21.75 -6.22
C TYR A 253 7.70 22.62 -7.30
N LEU A 254 6.38 22.50 -7.48
CA LEU A 254 5.63 23.34 -8.42
C LEU A 254 5.69 24.82 -8.02
N TRP A 255 5.56 25.13 -6.72
CA TRP A 255 5.66 26.49 -6.21
C TRP A 255 7.06 27.06 -6.34
N ALA A 256 8.09 26.29 -5.99
CA ALA A 256 9.48 26.72 -6.13
C ALA A 256 9.82 27.03 -7.59
N LYS A 257 9.40 26.18 -8.54
CA LYS A 257 9.56 26.47 -9.97
C LYS A 257 8.87 27.76 -10.40
N ALA A 258 7.68 28.05 -9.89
CA ALA A 258 6.99 29.31 -10.17
C ALA A 258 7.74 30.53 -9.61
N MET A 259 8.52 30.35 -8.54
CA MET A 259 9.39 31.38 -7.96
C MET A 259 10.78 31.46 -8.61
N GLY A 260 11.09 30.59 -9.59
CA GLY A 260 12.42 30.51 -10.20
C GLY A 260 13.45 29.72 -9.37
N GLU A 261 13.00 29.01 -8.34
CA GLU A 261 13.86 28.19 -7.48
C GLU A 261 13.81 26.72 -7.91
N GLU A 262 14.98 26.14 -8.16
CA GLU A 262 15.09 24.72 -8.56
C GLU A 262 15.65 23.83 -7.46
N LYS A 263 16.24 24.42 -6.42
CA LYS A 263 16.86 23.70 -5.29
C LYS A 263 16.18 24.09 -3.99
N ILE A 264 15.44 23.15 -3.40
CA ILE A 264 14.68 23.40 -2.18
C ILE A 264 14.82 22.24 -1.20
N ILE A 265 14.62 22.54 0.08
CA ILE A 265 14.40 21.54 1.11
C ILE A 265 12.96 21.73 1.59
N THR A 266 12.15 20.68 1.47
CA THR A 266 10.81 20.67 2.08
C THR A 266 10.94 20.22 3.53
N PHE A 267 10.19 20.86 4.41
CA PHE A 267 10.10 20.51 5.82
C PHE A 267 8.63 20.54 6.22
N ASP A 268 8.02 19.37 6.35
CA ASP A 268 6.63 19.20 6.78
C ASP A 268 6.61 18.61 8.19
N MET A 269 6.08 19.36 9.14
CA MET A 269 6.03 18.97 10.55
C MET A 269 4.59 18.85 11.00
N GLY A 270 4.16 17.62 11.23
CA GLY A 270 2.87 17.30 11.84
C GLY A 270 2.96 17.17 13.37
N GLY A 271 1.86 16.71 13.97
CA GLY A 271 1.83 16.42 15.42
C GLY A 271 2.55 15.13 15.83
N THR A 272 2.83 14.23 14.89
CA THR A 272 3.37 12.88 15.15
C THR A 272 4.64 12.55 14.35
N SER A 273 4.86 13.21 13.22
CA SER A 273 5.96 12.93 12.30
C SER A 273 6.53 14.23 11.72
N THR A 274 7.73 14.13 11.16
CA THR A 274 8.35 15.18 10.37
C THR A 274 8.91 14.56 9.11
N ASP A 275 8.51 15.10 7.96
CA ASP A 275 8.90 14.63 6.63
C ASP A 275 9.78 15.69 5.95
N VAL A 276 10.97 15.27 5.52
CA VAL A 276 11.99 16.15 4.93
C VAL A 276 12.42 15.60 3.58
N CYS A 277 12.51 16.46 2.56
CA CYS A 277 12.96 16.09 1.22
C CYS A 277 13.90 17.15 0.65
N LEU A 278 15.02 16.71 0.07
CA LEU A 278 15.93 17.57 -0.70
C LEU A 278 15.58 17.42 -2.19
N ILE A 279 15.25 18.55 -2.82
CA ILE A 279 15.05 18.65 -4.26
C ILE A 279 16.24 19.42 -4.84
N ASP A 280 16.98 18.79 -5.75
CA ASP A 280 18.09 19.40 -6.51
C ASP A 280 17.75 19.35 -8.01
N GLY A 281 16.98 20.32 -8.48
CA GLY A 281 16.52 20.44 -9.88
C GLY A 281 15.39 19.49 -10.28
N ARG A 282 15.19 18.37 -9.58
CA ARG A 282 14.11 17.41 -9.80
C ARG A 282 13.71 16.69 -8.52
N ILE A 283 12.46 16.24 -8.46
CA ILE A 283 11.97 15.39 -7.36
C ILE A 283 12.76 14.08 -7.37
N PRO A 284 13.41 13.69 -6.26
CA PRO A 284 14.12 12.42 -6.17
C PRO A 284 13.12 11.26 -6.03
N PHE A 285 13.46 10.12 -6.64
CA PHE A 285 12.74 8.86 -6.49
C PHE A 285 13.69 7.81 -5.93
N THR A 286 13.21 6.98 -5.01
CA THR A 286 13.90 5.77 -4.55
C THR A 286 13.23 4.52 -5.10
N LYS A 287 14.01 3.45 -5.28
CA LYS A 287 13.51 2.13 -5.67
C LYS A 287 13.25 1.22 -4.47
N GLU A 288 13.71 1.62 -3.30
CA GLU A 288 13.60 0.84 -2.07
C GLU A 288 13.33 1.81 -0.92
N TYR A 289 12.33 1.48 -0.11
CA TYR A 289 11.98 2.19 1.10
C TYR A 289 11.78 1.18 2.23
N VAL A 290 12.04 1.57 3.47
CA VAL A 290 11.79 0.71 4.63
C VAL A 290 10.78 1.39 5.53
N ILE A 291 9.61 0.76 5.71
CA ILE A 291 8.58 1.19 6.64
C ILE A 291 8.52 0.23 7.82
N ASP A 292 8.87 0.73 9.01
CA ASP A 292 8.83 -0.05 10.26
C ASP A 292 9.57 -1.41 10.16
N GLY A 293 10.72 -1.39 9.48
CA GLY A 293 11.59 -2.54 9.23
C GLY A 293 11.16 -3.49 8.10
N TYR A 294 10.09 -3.17 7.37
CA TYR A 294 9.67 -3.90 6.18
C TYR A 294 10.09 -3.15 4.89
N PRO A 295 10.79 -3.81 3.95
CA PRO A 295 11.09 -3.20 2.66
C PRO A 295 9.83 -3.09 1.80
N LEU A 296 9.77 -2.02 1.02
CA LEU A 296 8.71 -1.67 0.06
C LEU A 296 9.32 -1.03 -1.19
#